data_AF-A0A268U420-F1
#
_entry.id   AF-A0A268U420-F1
#
_cell.length_a   1.000
_cell.length_b   1.000
_cell.length_c   1.000
_cell.angle_alpha   90.00
_cell.angle_beta   90.00
_cell.angle_gamma   90.00
#
_symmetry.space_group_name_H-M   'P 1'
#
loop_
_entity.id
_entity.type
_entity.pdbx_description
1 polymer ?
#
loop_
_entity_poly.entity_id
_entity_poly.type
_entity_poly.pdbx_seq_one_letter_code
_entity_poly.pdbx_strand_id
1 'polypeptide(L)' 'MAVPKRRVSKTRAAKRRTHYKVTLAKPIKDKNGNWKLPHFINPVTNSYK' A
#
# COMPACT_ATOMS: atom_id res chain seq x y z
N MET A 1 -23.70 22.55 15.22
CA MET A 1 -23.03 21.38 14.61
C MET A 1 -23.28 21.42 13.11
N ALA A 2 -22.24 21.25 12.28
CA ALA A 2 -22.44 21.18 10.83
C ALA A 2 -22.94 19.79 10.43
N VAL A 3 -24.09 19.73 9.75
CA VAL A 3 -24.66 18.48 9.23
C VAL A 3 -24.68 18.50 7.69
N PRO A 4 -24.45 17.37 7.02
CA PRO A 4 -24.57 17.30 5.56
C PRO A 4 -25.98 17.68 5.12
N LYS A 5 -26.11 18.69 4.25
CA LYS A 5 -27.41 19.15 3.75
C LYS A 5 -28.09 18.15 2.81
N ARG A 6 -27.30 17.37 2.05
CA ARG A 6 -27.79 16.38 1.07
C ARG A 6 -26.84 15.18 0.98
N ARG A 7 -27.38 14.06 0.50
CA ARG A 7 -26.60 12.86 0.20
C ARG A 7 -25.61 13.12 -0.94
N VAL A 8 -24.38 12.61 -0.79
CA VAL A 8 -23.36 12.61 -1.85
C VAL A 8 -23.72 11.57 -2.92
N SER A 9 -23.75 11.97 -4.19
CA SER A 9 -24.04 11.06 -5.31
C SER A 9 -22.99 9.94 -5.42
N LYS A 10 -23.38 8.81 -6.04
CA LYS A 10 -22.45 7.69 -6.30
C LYS A 10 -21.23 8.16 -7.10
N THR A 11 -21.43 9.01 -8.10
CA THR A 11 -20.37 9.60 -8.94
C THR A 11 -19.41 10.47 -8.14
N ARG A 12 -19.91 11.36 -7.27
CA ARG A 12 -19.06 12.22 -6.42
C ARG A 12 -18.32 11.42 -5.35
N ALA A 13 -18.96 10.38 -4.81
CA ALA A 13 -18.31 9.48 -3.85
C ALA A 13 -17.17 8.68 -4.49
N ALA A 14 -17.34 8.17 -5.70
CA ALA A 14 -16.29 7.48 -6.45
C ALA A 14 -15.12 8.44 -6.78
N LYS A 15 -15.42 9.66 -7.27
CA LYS A 15 -14.41 10.70 -7.52
C LYS A 15 -13.57 11.04 -6.29
N ARG A 16 -14.17 11.08 -5.09
CA ARG A 16 -13.43 11.31 -3.84
C ARG A 16 -12.47 10.16 -3.50
N ARG A 17 -12.82 8.92 -3.85
CA ARG A 17 -12.05 7.71 -3.50
C ARG A 17 -10.94 7.35 -4.49
N THR A 18 -10.71 8.16 -5.53
CA THR A 18 -9.70 7.89 -6.57
C THR A 18 -8.27 7.78 -6.02
N HIS A 19 -7.97 8.46 -4.92
CA HIS A 19 -6.66 8.47 -4.28
C HIS A 19 -6.50 7.40 -3.20
N TYR A 20 -7.56 6.67 -2.85
CA TYR A 20 -7.51 5.59 -1.86
C TYR A 20 -7.05 4.29 -2.51
N LYS A 21 -5.84 4.31 -3.06
CA LYS A 21 -5.20 3.16 -3.71
C LYS A 21 -4.22 2.52 -2.74
N VAL A 22 -4.20 1.20 -2.70
CA VAL A 22 -3.19 0.44 -1.96
C VAL A 22 -1.89 0.49 -2.74
N THR A 23 -0.81 0.91 -2.10
CA THR A 23 0.54 0.80 -2.66
C THR A 23 1.08 -0.60 -2.37
N LEU A 24 1.29 -1.39 -3.41
CA LEU A 24 1.90 -2.70 -3.28
C LEU A 24 3.39 -2.56 -2.91
N ALA A 25 3.86 -3.48 -2.07
CA ALA A 25 5.27 -3.54 -1.73
C ALA A 25 6.10 -3.98 -2.97
N LYS A 26 7.33 -3.46 -3.07
CA LYS A 26 8.26 -3.77 -4.16
C LYS A 26 9.43 -4.60 -3.63
N PRO A 27 9.29 -5.94 -3.51
CA PRO A 27 10.37 -6.78 -3.02
C PRO A 27 11.50 -6.91 -4.07
N ILE A 28 12.71 -7.12 -3.58
CA ILE A 28 13.94 -7.33 -4.35
C ILE A 28 14.45 -8.74 -4.07
N LYS A 29 15.10 -9.37 -5.06
CA LYS A 29 15.78 -10.66 -4.86
C LYS A 29 17.05 -10.47 -4.02
N ASP A 30 17.18 -11.29 -2.98
CA ASP A 30 18.38 -11.38 -2.16
C ASP A 30 19.43 -12.30 -2.81
N LYS A 31 20.66 -12.30 -2.29
CA LYS A 31 21.77 -13.14 -2.81
C LYS A 31 21.45 -14.62 -2.88
N ASN A 32 20.67 -15.10 -1.90
CA ASN A 32 20.24 -16.50 -1.81
C ASN A 32 19.02 -16.81 -2.71
N GLY A 33 18.56 -15.84 -3.53
CA GLY A 33 17.42 -16.00 -4.44
C GLY A 33 16.05 -15.71 -3.83
N ASN A 34 15.96 -15.58 -2.51
CA ASN A 34 14.72 -15.28 -1.79
C ASN A 34 14.28 -13.82 -1.96
N TRP A 35 12.98 -13.57 -1.85
CA TRP A 35 12.42 -12.22 -1.91
C TRP A 35 12.47 -11.53 -0.55
N LYS A 36 12.95 -10.29 -0.53
CA LYS A 36 12.93 -9.43 0.66
C LYS A 36 12.50 -8.02 0.31
N LEU A 37 12.10 -7.24 1.31
CA LEU A 37 11.92 -5.81 1.11
C LEU A 37 13.29 -5.09 1.09
N PRO A 38 13.45 -4.03 0.30
CA PRO A 38 14.68 -3.24 0.30
C PRO A 38 14.95 -2.68 1.70
N HIS A 39 16.20 -2.80 2.17
CA HIS A 39 16.63 -2.35 3.51
C HIS A 39 15.92 -3.07 4.68
N PHE A 40 15.40 -4.28 4.45
CA PHE A 40 14.94 -5.16 5.51
C PHE A 40 15.78 -6.44 5.56
N ILE A 41 15.85 -7.04 6.74
CA ILE A 41 16.45 -8.36 6.92
C ILE A 41 15.59 -9.38 6.17
N ASN A 42 16.24 -10.31 5.47
CA ASN A 42 15.55 -11.41 4.84
C ASN A 42 14.95 -12.33 5.91
N PRO A 43 13.62 -12.57 5.93
CA PRO A 43 12.98 -13.38 6.96
C PRO A 43 13.40 -14.86 6.93
N VAL A 44 13.90 -15.36 5.79
CA VAL A 44 14.29 -16.77 5.66
C VAL A 44 15.71 -17.01 6.16
N THR A 45 16.64 -16.13 5.80
CA THR A 45 18.08 -16.31 6.09
C THR A 45 18.56 -15.45 7.26
N ASN A 46 17.70 -14.59 7.80
CA ASN A 46 18.00 -13.60 8.83
C ASN A 46 19.22 -12.71 8.51
N SER A 47 19.52 -12.54 7.22
CA SER A 47 20.67 -11.79 6.72
C SER A 47 20.22 -10.48 6.07
N TYR A 48 20.99 -9.41 6.29
CA TYR A 48 20.71 -8.08 5.73
C TYR A 48 21.47 -7.80 4.41
N LYS A 49 22.72 -8.25 4.35
CA LYS A 49 23.69 -7.96 3.27
C LYS A 49 23.60 -8.90 2.08
#